data_AF-A0A1S4E7I6-F1
#
_entry.id   AF-A0A1S4E7I6-F1
#
_cell.length_a   1.000
_cell.length_b   1.000
_cell.length_c   1.000
_cell.angle_alpha   90.00
_cell.angle_beta   90.00
_cell.angle_gamma   90.00
#
_symmetry.space_group_name_H-M   'P 1'
#
loop_
_entity.id
_entity.type
_entity.pdbx_description
1 polymer ?
#
loop_
_entity_poly.entity_id
_entity_poly.type
_entity_poly.pdbx_seq_one_letter_code
_entity_poly.pdbx_strand_id
1 'polypeptide(L)' 'MMSNTNHLGRCTIAAAQQVETDAGLFYRFQGVALPKSIKLNHFAYGILEERAKKLNPGRLPGQQVEYQPTLASSEQIGA' A
#
# COMPACT_ATOMS: atom_id res chain seq x y z
N MET A 1 -2.85 11.51 -11.84
CA MET A 1 -2.26 12.74 -11.28
C MET A 1 -3.39 13.70 -10.90
N MET A 2 -3.17 14.57 -9.91
CA MET A 2 -4.16 15.58 -9.46
C MET A 2 -3.93 16.90 -10.21
N SER A 3 -4.99 17.67 -10.48
CA SER A 3 -4.90 18.95 -11.19
C SER A 3 -4.15 20.04 -10.40
N ASN A 4 -4.34 20.08 -9.07
CA ASN A 4 -3.67 21.05 -8.20
C ASN A 4 -3.28 20.38 -6.86
N THR A 5 -2.06 20.65 -6.39
CA THR A 5 -1.55 20.20 -5.08
C THR A 5 -2.32 20.80 -3.91
N ASN A 6 -3.01 21.92 -4.11
CA ASN A 6 -3.92 22.50 -3.12
C ASN A 6 -5.08 21.57 -2.74
N HIS A 7 -5.36 20.51 -3.49
CA HIS A 7 -6.34 19.50 -3.09
C HIS A 7 -5.80 18.52 -2.05
N LEU A 8 -4.47 18.44 -1.88
CA LEU A 8 -3.82 17.63 -0.87
C LEU A 8 -4.05 18.26 0.52
N GLY A 9 -4.60 17.49 1.44
CA GLY A 9 -4.77 17.87 2.83
C GLY A 9 -3.58 17.42 3.66
N ARG A 10 -3.82 16.49 4.59
CA ARG A 10 -2.75 15.89 5.38
C ARG A 10 -1.98 14.89 4.53
N CYS A 11 -0.66 14.88 4.69
CA CYS A 11 0.24 13.94 4.04
C CYS A 11 1.37 13.60 5.00
N THR A 12 1.59 12.31 5.24
CA THR A 12 2.66 11.81 6.11
C THR A 12 3.44 10.72 5.39
N ILE A 13 4.77 10.81 5.44
CA ILE A 13 5.66 9.68 5.13
C ILE A 13 5.85 8.87 6.41
N ALA A 14 5.40 7.62 6.41
CA ALA A 14 5.30 6.81 7.62
C ALA A 14 6.50 5.86 7.80
N ALA A 15 7.07 5.34 6.72
CA ALA A 15 8.22 4.45 6.78
C ALA A 15 9.10 4.51 5.53
N ALA A 16 10.39 4.31 5.74
CA ALA A 16 11.37 4.04 4.69
C ALA A 16 11.90 2.62 4.94
N GLN A 17 11.57 1.69 4.05
CA GLN A 17 11.91 0.28 4.20
C GLN A 17 12.95 -0.11 3.17
N GLN A 18 14.00 -0.79 3.65
CA GLN A 18 15.02 -1.36 2.78
C GLN A 18 14.45 -2.64 2.14
N VAL A 19 14.60 -2.75 0.82
CA VAL A 19 14.15 -3.88 0.03
C VAL A 19 15.34 -4.36 -0.79
N GLU A 20 15.81 -5.55 -0.49
CA GLU A 20 16.81 -6.25 -1.32
C GLU A 20 16.08 -6.94 -2.48
N THR A 21 16.56 -6.70 -3.69
CA THR A 21 16.03 -7.30 -4.92
C THR A 21 17.20 -7.81 -5.76
N ASP A 22 16.91 -8.66 -6.75
CA ASP A 22 17.94 -9.17 -7.67
C ASP A 22 18.63 -8.05 -8.47
N ALA A 23 17.97 -6.89 -8.59
CA ALA A 23 18.50 -5.68 -9.24
C ALA A 23 19.31 -4.78 -8.28
N GLY A 24 19.46 -5.16 -7.02
CA GLY A 24 20.20 -4.43 -5.99
C GLY A 24 19.35 -3.93 -4.83
N LEU A 25 19.93 -3.01 -4.06
CA LEU A 25 19.34 -2.46 -2.84
C LEU A 25 18.44 -1.26 -3.13
N PHE A 26 17.17 -1.35 -2.76
CA PHE A 26 16.19 -0.26 -2.91
C PHE A 26 15.65 0.21 -1.57
N TYR A 27 15.24 1.48 -1.51
CA TYR A 27 14.48 2.02 -0.39
C TYR A 27 13.07 2.36 -0.84
N ARG A 28 12.08 1.72 -0.22
CA ARG A 28 10.66 1.96 -0.45
C ARG A 28 10.14 2.92 0.60
N PHE A 29 9.85 4.14 0.18
CA PHE A 29 9.17 5.15 0.99
C PHE A 29 7.65 4.95 0.89
N GLN A 30 7.01 4.78 2.03
CA GLN A 30 5.56 4.61 2.13
C GLN A 30 4.98 5.66 3.06
N GLY A 31 3.78 6.11 2.71
CA GLY A 31 3.07 7.15 3.42
C GLY A 31 1.58 7.09 3.12
N VAL A 32 0.84 7.98 3.77
CA VAL A 32 -0.58 8.17 3.55
C VAL A 32 -0.88 9.65 3.38
N ALA A 33 -1.83 9.95 2.50
CA ALA A 33 -2.32 11.30 2.31
C ALA A 33 -3.84 11.29 2.20
N LEU A 34 -4.47 12.36 2.70
CA LEU A 34 -5.91 12.59 2.59
C LEU A 34 -6.16 13.91 1.85
N PRO A 35 -7.11 13.96 0.91
CA PRO A 35 -7.55 15.21 0.30
C PRO A 35 -8.15 16.17 1.34
N LYS A 36 -8.08 17.49 1.09
CA LYS A 36 -8.66 18.51 2.00
C LYS A 36 -10.15 18.33 2.25
N SER A 37 -10.87 17.70 1.32
CA SER A 37 -12.31 17.45 1.44
C SER A 37 -12.65 16.38 2.48
N ILE A 38 -11.73 15.48 2.82
CA ILE A 38 -11.97 14.38 3.77
C ILE A 38 -11.43 14.79 5.13
N LYS A 39 -12.34 15.03 6.08
CA LYS A 39 -11.99 15.37 7.46
C LYS A 39 -12.00 14.11 8.31
N LEU A 40 -10.83 13.76 8.85
CA LEU A 40 -10.65 12.64 9.75
C LEU A 40 -10.08 13.17 11.08
N ASN A 41 -10.56 12.64 12.21
CA ASN A 41 -10.03 13.02 13.51
C ASN A 41 -8.58 12.51 13.68
N HIS A 42 -7.88 13.01 14.71
CA HIS A 42 -6.47 12.66 14.94
C HIS A 42 -6.28 11.15 15.18
N PHE A 43 -7.18 10.52 15.95
CA PHE A 43 -7.10 9.10 16.28
C PHE A 43 -7.21 8.20 15.04
N ALA A 44 -8.24 8.41 14.22
CA ALA A 44 -8.45 7.62 13.01
C ALA A 44 -7.37 7.88 11.95
N TYR A 45 -6.84 9.10 11.86
CA TYR A 45 -5.66 9.37 11.02
C TYR A 45 -4.43 8.60 11.52
N GLY A 46 -4.22 8.53 12.83
CA GLY A 46 -3.17 7.71 13.45
C GLY A 46 -3.25 6.23 13.07
N ILE A 47 -4.46 5.66 12.95
CA ILE A 47 -4.63 4.27 12.47
C ILE A 47 -4.10 4.10 11.04
N LEU A 48 -4.35 5.08 10.16
CA LEU A 48 -3.84 5.05 8.80
C LEU A 48 -2.31 5.17 8.76
N GLU A 49 -1.75 6.02 9.62
CA GLU A 49 -0.29 6.16 9.76
C GLU A 49 0.35 4.87 10.26
N GLU A 50 -0.22 4.22 11.29
CA GLU A 50 0.26 2.92 11.78
C GLU A 50 0.18 1.83 10.70
N ARG A 51 -0.86 1.84 9.86
CA ARG A 51 -0.93 0.92 8.72
C ARG A 51 0.13 1.24 7.66
N ALA A 52 0.38 2.51 7.38
CA ALA A 52 1.36 2.94 6.38
C ALA A 52 2.81 2.60 6.76
N LYS A 53 3.09 2.35 8.04
CA LYS A 53 4.39 1.82 8.50
C LYS A 53 4.66 0.38 8.08
N LYS A 54 3.64 -0.42 7.78
CA LYS A 54 3.78 -1.84 7.38
C LYS A 54 4.09 -1.94 5.89
N LEU A 55 5.11 -2.73 5.54
CA LEU A 55 5.53 -2.96 4.16
C LEU A 55 4.37 -3.49 3.31
N ASN A 56 4.04 -2.75 2.25
CA ASN A 56 3.09 -3.23 1.26
C ASN A 56 3.73 -4.39 0.46
N PRO A 57 3.13 -5.60 0.43
CA PRO A 57 3.62 -6.75 -0.36
C PRO A 57 3.41 -6.58 -1.87
N GLY A 58 2.90 -5.43 -2.31
CA GLY A 58 2.79 -5.08 -3.72
C GLY A 58 4.13 -5.21 -4.45
N ARG A 59 4.02 -5.51 -5.75
CA ARG A 59 5.12 -5.86 -6.66
C ARG A 59 6.43 -5.13 -6.37
N LEU A 60 7.48 -5.89 -6.14
CA LEU A 60 8.85 -5.38 -6.08
C LEU A 60 9.41 -5.24 -7.51
N PRO A 61 10.33 -4.29 -7.77
CA PRO A 61 11.05 -4.23 -9.04
C PRO A 61 11.69 -5.58 -9.36
N GLY A 62 11.45 -6.11 -10.57
CA GLY A 62 12.00 -7.39 -11.02
C GLY A 62 11.12 -8.62 -10.70
N GLN A 63 10.14 -8.53 -9.81
CA GLN A 63 9.27 -9.66 -9.49
C GLN A 63 8.28 -9.91 -10.65
N GLN A 64 8.36 -11.08 -11.28
CA GLN A 64 7.32 -11.58 -12.19
C GLN A 64 6.16 -12.10 -11.34
N VAL A 65 4.94 -11.69 -11.67
CA VAL A 65 3.74 -12.17 -10.99
C VAL A 65 3.30 -13.42 -11.75
N GLU A 66 3.56 -14.59 -11.18
CA GLU A 66 2.95 -15.83 -11.64
C GLU A 66 1.42 -15.69 -11.43
N TYR A 67 0.65 -15.67 -12.52
CA TYR A 67 -0.80 -15.71 -12.42
C TYR A 67 -1.21 -17.12 -11.98
N GLN A 68 -1.46 -17.32 -10.69
CA GLN A 68 -2.20 -18.48 -10.22
C GLN A 68 -3.69 -18.15 -10.25
N PRO A 69 -4.48 -18.70 -11.19
CA PRO A 69 -5.92 -18.63 -11.08
C PRO A 69 -6.29 -19.38 -9.80
N THR A 70 -6.84 -18.66 -8.81
CA THR A 70 -7.52 -19.28 -7.68
C THR A 70 -8.69 -20.07 -8.26
N LEU A 71 -8.48 -21.37 -8.47
CA LEU A 71 -9.55 -22.33 -8.64
C LEU A 71 -10.38 -22.24 -7.36
N ALA A 72 -11.48 -21.50 -7.43
CA ALA A 72 -12.51 -21.55 -6.41
C ALA A 72 -12.85 -23.04 -6.24
N SER A 73 -12.58 -23.56 -5.05
CA SER A 73 -12.76 -24.95 -4.67
C SER A 73 -14.24 -25.32 -4.83
N SER A 74 -14.60 -25.82 -6.00
CA SER A 74 -15.89 -26.42 -6.30
C SER A 74 -15.85 -27.91 -5.93
N GLU A 75 -15.63 -28.23 -4.66
CA GLU A 75 -15.85 -29.59 -4.13
C GLU A 75 -16.40 -29.53 -2.71
N GLN A 76 -17.61 -28.99 -2.59
CA GLN A 76 -18.58 -29.41 -1.56
C GLN A 76 -19.97 -29.52 -2.18
N ILE A 77 -20.15 -30.48 -3.10
CA ILE A 77 -21.47 -31.06 -3.40
C ILE A 77 -21.27 -32.57 -3.61
N GLY A 78 -21.67 -33.34 -2.59
CA GLY A 78 -22.35 -34.64 -2.73
C GLY A 78 -21.57 -35.86 -3.23
N ALA A 79 -21.18 -36.73 -2.30
CA ALA A 79 -21.55 -38.15 -2.28
C ALA A 79 -21.35 -38.71 -0.86
#